data_AF-A0A2V3UL43-F1
#
_entry.id   AF-A0A2V3UL43-F1
#
_cell.length_a   1.000
_cell.length_b   1.000
_cell.length_c   1.000
_cell.angle_alpha   90.00
_cell.angle_beta   90.00
_cell.angle_gamma   90.00
#
_symmetry.space_group_name_H-M   'P 1'
#
loop_
_entity.id
_entity.type
_entity.pdbx_description
1 polymer ?
#
loop_
_entity_poly.entity_id
_entity_poly.type
_entity_poly.pdbx_seq_one_letter_code
_entity_poly.pdbx_strand_id
1 'polypeptide(L)'
;MRNALAYVPKGQNTVVAAAIRQVFLQPDHAAATQVWRQVADQLRTRWPKLGACMDDAEHDVLAYMTFPEQHRVKLHSTNPLERLNKEVKRRADVVGIFPNEDSIIRLVGAVLLEQNDEYQLQHRYMQIEGMAALATPMIEEAQPLQITPKAA
;
A
#
# COMPACT_ATOMS: atom_id res chain seq x y z
N MET A 1 -4.05 -8.80 -5.78
CA MET A 1 -4.16 -9.82 -6.85
C MET A 1 -3.58 -11.20 -6.50
N ARG A 2 -2.30 -11.32 -6.09
CA ARG A 2 -1.66 -12.63 -5.88
C ARG A 2 -2.41 -13.56 -4.91
N ASN A 3 -2.86 -13.03 -3.77
CA ASN A 3 -3.59 -13.79 -2.75
C ASN A 3 -4.96 -14.27 -3.25
N ALA A 4 -5.71 -13.40 -3.94
CA ALA A 4 -7.01 -13.75 -4.53
C ALA A 4 -6.88 -14.89 -5.55
N LEU A 5 -5.88 -14.84 -6.44
CA LEU A 5 -5.67 -15.86 -7.47
C LEU A 5 -5.20 -17.22 -6.92
N ALA A 6 -4.79 -17.30 -5.65
CA ALA A 6 -4.43 -18.57 -5.02
C ALA A 6 -5.66 -19.48 -4.78
N TYR A 7 -6.87 -18.89 -4.71
CA TYR A 7 -8.12 -19.63 -4.52
C TYR A 7 -8.75 -20.13 -5.83
N VAL A 8 -8.10 -19.89 -6.97
CA VAL A 8 -8.63 -20.15 -8.31
C VAL A 8 -7.70 -21.11 -9.07
N PRO A 9 -8.25 -22.07 -9.84
CA PRO A 9 -7.43 -22.90 -10.73
C PRO A 9 -6.67 -22.06 -11.75
N LYS A 10 -5.38 -22.37 -12.00
CA LYS A 10 -4.50 -21.59 -12.88
C LYS A 10 -5.10 -21.23 -14.24
N GLY A 11 -5.85 -22.16 -14.87
CA GLY A 11 -6.48 -21.93 -16.18
C GLY A 11 -7.55 -20.84 -16.20
N GLN A 12 -8.05 -20.40 -15.04
CA GLN A 12 -9.09 -19.38 -14.90
C GLN A 12 -8.56 -18.07 -14.32
N ASN A 13 -7.27 -18.01 -13.96
CA ASN A 13 -6.66 -16.83 -13.35
C ASN A 13 -6.79 -15.60 -14.24
N THR A 14 -6.65 -15.75 -15.56
CA THR A 14 -6.74 -14.62 -16.50
C THR A 14 -8.13 -13.96 -16.46
N VAL A 15 -9.18 -14.78 -16.46
CA VAL A 15 -10.58 -14.31 -16.46
C VAL A 15 -10.93 -13.68 -15.11
N VAL A 16 -10.60 -14.36 -14.00
CA VAL A 16 -10.85 -13.81 -12.65
C VAL A 16 -10.05 -12.53 -12.43
N ALA A 17 -8.80 -12.48 -12.88
CA ALA A 17 -8.00 -11.27 -12.78
C ALA A 17 -8.58 -10.12 -13.59
N ALA A 18 -9.16 -10.41 -14.77
CA ALA A 18 -9.83 -9.39 -15.57
C ALA A 18 -11.09 -8.85 -14.87
N ALA A 19 -11.89 -9.71 -14.26
CA ALA A 19 -13.06 -9.31 -13.48
C ALA A 19 -12.67 -8.40 -12.31
N ILE A 20 -11.69 -8.79 -11.49
CA ILE A 20 -11.23 -7.98 -10.35
C ILE A 20 -10.64 -6.64 -10.83
N ARG A 21 -9.95 -6.61 -11.97
CA ARG A 21 -9.39 -5.36 -12.53
C ARG A 21 -10.46 -4.31 -12.85
N GLN A 22 -11.70 -4.71 -13.12
CA GLN A 22 -12.79 -3.76 -13.39
C GLN A 22 -13.07 -2.85 -12.19
N VAL A 23 -12.81 -3.31 -10.97
CA VAL A 23 -12.98 -2.48 -9.77
C VAL A 23 -12.03 -1.29 -9.79
N PHE A 24 -10.78 -1.50 -10.19
CA PHE A 24 -9.76 -0.45 -10.19
C PHE A 24 -9.89 0.54 -11.35
N LEU A 25 -10.81 0.30 -12.29
CA LEU A 25 -11.15 1.22 -13.37
C LEU A 25 -12.25 2.22 -12.98
N GLN A 26 -12.86 2.06 -11.80
CA GLN A 26 -13.93 2.96 -11.36
C GLN A 26 -13.39 4.34 -10.98
N PRO A 27 -14.15 5.42 -11.24
CA PRO A 27 -13.67 6.80 -11.05
C PRO A 27 -13.53 7.20 -9.57
N ASP A 28 -14.35 6.62 -8.70
CA ASP A 28 -14.42 6.96 -7.29
C ASP A 28 -14.63 5.73 -6.39
N HIS A 29 -14.44 5.95 -5.09
CA HIS A 29 -14.51 4.91 -4.07
C HIS A 29 -15.90 4.24 -3.99
N ALA A 30 -16.98 4.99 -4.17
CA ALA A 30 -18.34 4.46 -4.07
C ALA A 30 -18.65 3.52 -5.24
N ALA A 31 -18.33 3.95 -6.46
CA ALA A 31 -18.45 3.12 -7.65
C ALA A 31 -17.56 1.87 -7.56
N ALA A 32 -16.32 2.01 -7.10
CA ALA A 32 -15.42 0.88 -6.88
C ALA A 32 -15.98 -0.13 -5.88
N THR A 33 -16.54 0.35 -4.76
CA THR A 33 -17.18 -0.49 -3.74
C THR A 33 -18.36 -1.28 -4.32
N GLN A 34 -19.21 -0.63 -5.11
CA GLN A 34 -20.34 -1.30 -5.74
C GLN A 34 -19.90 -2.41 -6.71
N VAL A 35 -18.93 -2.11 -7.58
CA VAL A 35 -18.39 -3.08 -8.54
C VAL A 35 -17.66 -4.20 -7.81
N TRP A 36 -16.93 -3.91 -6.73
CA TRP A 36 -16.25 -4.90 -5.91
C TRP A 36 -17.21 -5.96 -5.39
N ARG A 37 -18.31 -5.53 -4.77
CA ARG A 37 -19.34 -6.43 -4.22
C ARG A 37 -20.02 -7.25 -5.32
N GLN A 38 -20.35 -6.63 -6.44
CA GLN A 38 -20.92 -7.34 -7.60
C GLN A 38 -19.98 -8.43 -8.11
N VAL A 39 -18.69 -8.13 -8.27
CA VAL A 39 -17.68 -9.11 -8.70
C VAL A 39 -17.49 -10.19 -7.65
N ALA A 40 -17.45 -9.84 -6.36
CA ALA A 40 -17.35 -10.80 -5.26
C ALA A 40 -18.53 -11.78 -5.26
N ASP A 41 -19.77 -11.29 -5.41
CA ASP A 41 -20.98 -12.11 -5.44
C ASP A 41 -20.99 -13.09 -6.64
N GLN A 42 -20.63 -12.60 -7.83
CA GLN A 42 -20.51 -13.42 -9.03
C GLN A 42 -19.48 -14.55 -8.85
N LEU A 43 -18.31 -14.21 -8.31
CA LEU A 43 -17.22 -15.16 -8.13
C LEU A 43 -17.47 -16.13 -6.97
N ARG A 44 -18.16 -15.70 -5.90
CA ARG A 44 -18.43 -16.51 -4.70
C ARG A 44 -19.26 -17.75 -5.02
N THR A 45 -20.13 -17.69 -6.04
CA THR A 45 -20.93 -18.83 -6.51
C THR A 45 -20.06 -20.02 -6.90
N ARG A 46 -18.90 -19.78 -7.53
CA ARG A 46 -17.97 -20.83 -7.97
C ARG A 46 -16.78 -21.01 -7.02
N TRP A 47 -16.35 -19.93 -6.38
CA TRP A 47 -15.20 -19.90 -5.47
C TRP A 47 -15.55 -19.19 -4.16
N PRO A 48 -16.20 -19.89 -3.21
CA PRO A 48 -16.64 -19.27 -1.96
C PRO A 48 -15.51 -18.62 -1.15
N LYS A 49 -14.33 -19.28 -1.12
CA LYS A 49 -13.13 -18.75 -0.44
C LYS A 49 -12.58 -17.48 -1.07
N LEU A 50 -12.70 -17.34 -2.39
CA LEU A 50 -12.33 -16.09 -3.07
C LEU A 50 -13.29 -14.96 -2.69
N GLY A 51 -14.59 -15.23 -2.68
CA GLY A 51 -15.59 -14.25 -2.24
C GLY A 51 -15.31 -13.75 -0.83
N ALA A 52 -15.09 -14.65 0.13
CA ALA A 52 -14.73 -14.28 1.50
C ALA A 52 -13.42 -13.45 1.56
N CYS A 53 -12.38 -13.87 0.82
CA CYS A 53 -11.14 -13.11 0.72
C CYS A 53 -11.35 -11.70 0.14
N MET A 54 -12.31 -11.52 -0.77
CA MET A 54 -12.66 -10.21 -1.30
C MET A 54 -13.43 -9.37 -0.28
N ASP A 55 -14.36 -9.96 0.47
CA ASP A 55 -15.11 -9.25 1.51
C ASP A 55 -14.18 -8.71 2.60
N ASP A 56 -13.27 -9.54 3.10
CA ASP A 56 -12.30 -9.17 4.13
C ASP A 56 -11.34 -8.07 3.67
N ALA A 57 -11.04 -8.03 2.37
CA ALA A 57 -10.06 -7.11 1.81
C ALA A 57 -10.66 -5.82 1.23
N GLU A 58 -11.99 -5.68 1.14
CA GLU A 58 -12.67 -4.56 0.47
C GLU A 58 -12.14 -3.20 0.96
N HIS A 59 -12.16 -3.00 2.28
CA HIS A 59 -11.79 -1.74 2.90
C HIS A 59 -10.31 -1.38 2.64
N ASP A 60 -9.41 -2.32 2.93
CA ASP A 60 -7.98 -2.10 2.80
C ASP A 60 -7.55 -1.88 1.34
N VAL A 61 -8.16 -2.62 0.41
CA VAL A 61 -7.80 -2.55 -1.01
C VAL A 61 -8.34 -1.27 -1.66
N LEU A 62 -9.49 -0.75 -1.23
CA LEU A 62 -10.07 0.47 -1.80
C LEU A 62 -9.66 1.75 -1.07
N ALA A 63 -9.02 1.64 0.11
CA ALA A 63 -8.60 2.79 0.91
C ALA A 63 -7.79 3.83 0.11
N TYR A 64 -6.93 3.41 -0.82
CA TYR A 64 -6.13 4.34 -1.63
C TYR A 64 -6.97 5.30 -2.49
N MET A 65 -8.23 4.96 -2.81
CA MET A 65 -9.11 5.84 -3.60
C MET A 65 -9.57 7.08 -2.82
N THR A 66 -9.40 7.09 -1.49
CA THR A 66 -9.62 8.27 -0.66
C THR A 66 -8.50 9.32 -0.79
N PHE A 67 -7.36 8.95 -1.40
CA PHE A 67 -6.27 9.87 -1.66
C PHE A 67 -6.50 10.65 -2.97
N PRO A 68 -5.85 11.83 -3.12
CA PRO A 68 -5.82 12.58 -4.37
C PRO A 68 -5.39 11.71 -5.54
N GLU A 69 -6.02 11.91 -6.70
CA GLU A 69 -5.80 11.10 -7.90
C GLU A 69 -4.32 11.00 -8.30
N GLN A 70 -3.59 12.10 -8.13
CA GLN A 70 -2.15 12.22 -8.37
C GLN A 70 -1.29 11.20 -7.61
N HIS A 71 -1.79 10.69 -6.47
CA HIS A 71 -1.10 9.75 -5.60
C HIS A 71 -1.62 8.32 -5.70
N ARG A 72 -2.85 8.13 -6.21
CA ARG A 72 -3.49 6.81 -6.31
C ARG A 72 -2.63 5.79 -7.07
N VAL A 73 -2.05 6.18 -8.19
CA VAL A 73 -1.18 5.30 -9.01
C VAL A 73 0.05 4.84 -8.22
N LYS A 74 0.62 5.72 -7.41
CA LYS A 74 1.80 5.44 -6.59
C LYS A 74 1.46 4.53 -5.41
N LEU A 75 0.32 4.77 -4.76
CA LEU A 75 -0.17 3.96 -3.64
C LEU A 75 -0.60 2.55 -4.07
N HIS A 76 -1.22 2.43 -5.25
CA HIS A 76 -1.65 1.14 -5.79
C HIS A 76 -0.47 0.29 -6.31
N SER A 77 0.67 0.89 -6.63
CA SER A 77 1.82 0.16 -7.18
C SER A 77 2.62 -0.56 -6.09
N THR A 78 2.89 -1.85 -6.29
CA THR A 78 3.82 -2.62 -5.47
C THR A 78 5.28 -2.52 -5.95
N ASN A 79 5.54 -1.83 -7.07
CA ASN A 79 6.87 -1.76 -7.68
C ASN A 79 7.96 -1.24 -6.72
N PRO A 80 7.74 -0.16 -5.93
CA PRO A 80 8.76 0.31 -5.00
C PRO A 80 9.14 -0.74 -3.95
N LEU A 81 8.13 -1.42 -3.40
CA LEU A 81 8.32 -2.48 -2.41
C LEU A 81 9.01 -3.71 -3.02
N GLU A 82 8.61 -4.11 -4.23
CA GLU A 82 9.22 -5.24 -4.94
C GLU A 82 10.68 -4.95 -5.29
N ARG A 83 11.00 -3.72 -5.72
CA ARG A 83 12.38 -3.28 -6.00
C ARG A 83 13.22 -3.30 -4.72
N LEU A 84 12.69 -2.77 -3.62
CA LEU A 84 13.37 -2.77 -2.32
C LEU A 84 13.62 -4.20 -1.82
N ASN A 85 12.60 -5.07 -1.87
CA ASN A 85 12.73 -6.47 -1.48
C ASN A 85 13.73 -7.23 -2.36
N LYS A 86 13.78 -6.93 -3.66
CA LYS A 86 14.78 -7.51 -4.57
C LYS A 86 16.19 -7.07 -4.19
N GLU A 87 16.38 -5.81 -3.81
CA GLU A 87 17.68 -5.30 -3.39
C GLU A 87 18.15 -5.90 -2.07
N VAL A 88 17.25 -6.00 -1.08
CA VAL A 88 17.53 -6.70 0.19
C VAL A 88 17.98 -8.14 -0.08
N LYS A 89 17.24 -8.87 -0.92
CA LYS A 89 17.61 -10.25 -1.30
C LYS A 89 18.97 -10.31 -1.98
N ARG A 90 19.21 -9.44 -2.97
CA ARG A 90 20.48 -9.39 -3.71
C ARG A 90 21.69 -9.20 -2.78
N ARG A 91 21.59 -8.32 -1.78
CA ARG A 91 22.68 -8.10 -0.82
C ARG A 91 22.81 -9.22 0.21
N ALA A 92 21.69 -9.81 0.64
CA ALA A 92 21.70 -10.95 1.54
C ALA A 92 22.32 -12.20 0.87
N ASP A 93 22.04 -12.42 -0.41
CA ASP A 93 22.56 -13.55 -1.20
C ASP A 93 24.10 -13.55 -1.27
N VAL A 94 24.75 -12.37 -1.22
CA VAL A 94 26.22 -12.26 -1.19
C VAL A 94 26.80 -12.76 0.13
N VAL A 95 26.09 -12.55 1.25
CA VAL A 95 26.53 -13.01 2.57
C VAL A 95 26.25 -14.50 2.74
N GLY A 96 25.13 -14.99 2.19
CA GLY A 96 24.73 -16.39 2.24
C GLY A 96 24.22 -16.83 3.62
N ILE A 97 25.11 -16.87 4.62
CA ILE A 97 24.78 -17.27 6.00
C ILE A 97 25.20 -16.17 6.97
N PHE A 98 24.26 -15.74 7.82
CA PHE A 98 24.51 -14.73 8.85
C PHE A 98 24.90 -15.37 10.19
N PRO A 99 25.84 -14.79 10.94
CA PRO A 99 26.30 -15.32 12.22
C PRO A 99 25.30 -15.14 13.37
N ASN A 100 24.41 -14.14 13.26
CA ASN A 100 23.32 -13.87 14.21
C ASN A 100 22.26 -12.96 13.56
N GLU A 101 21.14 -12.77 14.28
CA GLU A 101 20.02 -11.93 13.83
C GLU A 101 20.41 -10.45 13.71
N ASP A 102 21.20 -9.92 14.64
CA ASP A 102 21.62 -8.51 14.57
C ASP A 102 22.42 -8.21 13.29
N SER A 103 23.20 -9.17 12.78
CA SER A 103 23.96 -9.00 11.54
C SER A 103 23.06 -8.83 10.31
N ILE A 104 21.94 -9.58 10.21
CA ILE A 104 20.99 -9.39 9.10
C ILE A 104 20.20 -8.09 9.28
N ILE A 105 19.80 -7.74 10.51
CA ILE A 105 19.13 -6.47 10.80
C ILE A 105 20.02 -5.29 10.37
N ARG A 106 21.33 -5.33 10.65
CA ARG A 106 22.27 -4.29 10.20
C ARG A 106 22.34 -4.17 8.68
N LEU A 107 22.38 -5.28 7.94
CA LEU A 107 22.40 -5.25 6.48
C LEU A 107 21.11 -4.66 5.92
N VAL A 108 19.95 -5.15 6.38
CA VAL A 108 18.64 -4.65 5.93
C VAL A 108 18.51 -3.17 6.27
N GLY A 109 18.87 -2.77 7.49
CA GLY A 109 18.87 -1.39 7.93
C GLY A 109 19.74 -0.49 7.05
N ALA A 110 20.94 -0.93 6.68
CA ALA A 110 21.80 -0.19 5.76
C ALA A 110 21.17 0.01 4.36
N VAL A 111 20.50 -1.02 3.82
CA VAL A 111 19.77 -0.90 2.54
C VAL A 111 18.61 0.08 2.64
N LEU A 112 17.86 0.06 3.75
CA LEU A 112 16.75 0.99 3.98
C LEU A 112 17.23 2.43 4.11
N LEU A 113 18.35 2.67 4.80
CA LEU A 113 18.96 3.99 4.93
C LEU A 113 19.38 4.54 3.56
N GLU A 114 20.10 3.73 2.77
CA GLU A 114 20.50 4.11 1.41
C GLU A 114 19.30 4.46 0.53
N GLN A 115 18.24 3.64 0.59
CA GLN A 115 17.03 3.90 -0.18
C GLN A 115 16.30 5.17 0.26
N ASN A 116 16.29 5.45 1.57
CA ASN A 116 15.73 6.69 2.12
C ASN A 116 16.52 7.91 1.63
N ASP A 117 17.85 7.85 1.67
CA ASP A 117 18.72 8.93 1.21
C ASP A 117 18.51 9.21 -0.29
N GLU A 118 18.39 8.16 -1.12
CA GLU A 118 18.02 8.31 -2.53
C GLU A 118 16.68 9.04 -2.71
N TYR A 119 15.66 8.71 -1.92
CA TYR A 119 14.34 9.35 -2.00
C TYR A 119 14.32 10.79 -1.49
N GLN A 120 15.24 11.16 -0.60
CA GLN A 120 15.42 12.55 -0.17
C GLN A 120 16.14 13.37 -1.25
N LEU A 121 17.10 12.77 -1.96
CA LEU A 121 17.93 13.45 -2.95
C LEU A 121 17.30 13.53 -4.36
N GLN A 122 16.61 12.48 -4.80
CA GLN A 122 15.97 12.40 -6.12
C GLN A 122 14.45 12.54 -5.97
N HIS A 123 13.91 13.69 -6.43
CA HIS A 123 12.48 14.02 -6.55
C HIS A 123 11.53 13.18 -5.68
N ARG A 124 11.08 13.75 -4.54
CA ARG A 124 10.13 13.13 -3.60
C ARG A 124 9.10 12.23 -4.30
N TYR A 125 9.09 10.95 -3.92
CA TYR A 125 8.22 9.96 -4.54
C TYR A 125 6.74 10.36 -4.44
N MET A 126 6.29 10.97 -3.34
CA MET A 126 4.98 11.63 -3.24
C MET A 126 5.16 13.14 -2.99
N GLN A 127 4.47 13.96 -3.78
CA GLN A 127 4.53 15.41 -3.66
C GLN A 127 3.71 15.90 -2.48
N ILE A 128 4.20 16.91 -1.75
CA ILE A 128 3.53 17.42 -0.54
C ILE A 128 2.26 18.20 -0.92
N GLU A 129 2.28 18.84 -2.08
CA GLU A 129 1.20 19.67 -2.60
C GLU A 129 -0.09 18.85 -2.79
N GLY A 130 0.03 17.61 -3.27
CA GLY A 130 -1.12 16.71 -3.37
C GLY A 130 -1.62 16.27 -2.00
N MET A 131 -0.70 15.98 -1.07
CA MET A 131 -1.05 15.61 0.32
C MET A 131 -1.69 16.76 1.10
N ALA A 132 -1.43 18.02 0.74
CA ALA A 132 -2.09 19.18 1.36
C ALA A 132 -3.62 19.14 1.20
N ALA A 133 -4.13 18.51 0.13
CA ALA A 133 -5.58 18.33 -0.05
C ALA A 133 -6.21 17.37 0.97
N LEU A 134 -5.40 16.53 1.63
CA LEU A 134 -5.83 15.64 2.72
C LEU A 134 -5.68 16.30 4.10
N ALA A 135 -4.87 17.36 4.20
CA ALA A 135 -4.80 18.18 5.40
C ALA A 135 -6.12 18.94 5.52
N THR A 136 -7.10 18.34 6.20
CA THR A 136 -8.17 19.13 6.80
C THR A 136 -7.46 20.17 7.66
N PRO A 137 -7.73 21.48 7.52
CA PRO A 137 -7.15 22.45 8.41
C PRO A 137 -7.65 22.09 9.81
N MET A 138 -6.79 21.50 10.63
CA MET A 138 -6.98 21.52 12.07
C MET A 138 -6.79 22.97 12.49
N ILE A 139 -7.80 23.79 12.24
CA ILE A 139 -8.07 24.93 13.11
C ILE A 139 -8.77 24.30 14.32
N GLU A 140 -8.00 23.59 15.14
CA GLU A 140 -8.20 23.84 16.56
C GLU A 140 -7.61 25.23 16.74
N GLU A 141 -8.47 26.19 17.06
CA GLU A 141 -8.07 27.50 17.52
C GLU A 141 -6.86 27.29 18.42
N ALA A 142 -5.70 27.79 18.00
CA ALA A 142 -4.50 27.74 18.82
C ALA A 142 -4.80 28.58 20.07
N GLN A 143 -5.38 27.96 21.09
CA GLN A 143 -5.41 28.55 22.42
C GLN A 143 -3.95 28.66 22.81
N PRO A 144 -3.40 29.88 22.91
CA PRO A 144 -2.01 30.04 23.29
C PRO A 144 -1.86 29.38 24.66
N LEU A 145 -1.05 28.31 24.73
CA LEU A 145 -0.68 27.68 25.98
C LEU A 145 -0.08 28.78 26.87
N GLN A 146 -0.83 29.23 27.86
CA GLN A 146 -0.34 30.14 28.89
C GLN A 146 0.60 29.36 29.79
N ILE A 147 1.84 29.15 29.33
CA ILE A 147 2.90 28.61 30.17
C ILE A 147 3.34 29.76 31.07
N THR A 148 2.75 29.84 32.27
CA THR A 148 3.25 30.73 33.31
C THR A 148 4.57 30.15 33.82
N PRO A 149 5.70 30.87 33.74
CA PRO A 149 6.94 30.39 34.33
C PRO A 149 6.78 30.38 35.85
N LYS A 150 6.87 29.19 36.45
CA LYS A 150 6.93 29.06 37.90
C LYS A 150 8.36 29.46 38.33
N ALA A 151 8.50 30.63 38.93
CA ALA A 151 9.76 31.06 39.51
C ALA A 151 10.17 30.08 40.63
N ALA A 152 11.44 29.69 40.63
CA ALA A 152 12.09 28.90 41.68
C ALA A 152 12.47 29.77 42.88
#